data_AF-A0A9Q4CW02-F1
#
_entry.id   AF-A0A9Q4CW02-F1
#
_cell.length_a   1.000
_cell.length_b   1.000
_cell.length_c   1.000
_cell.angle_alpha   90.00
_cell.angle_beta   90.00
_cell.angle_gamma   90.00
#
_symmetry.space_group_name_H-M   'P 1'
#
loop_
_entity.id
_entity.type
_entity.pdbx_description
1 polymer ?
#
loop_
_entity_poly.entity_id
_entity_poly.type
_entity_poly.pdbx_seq_one_letter_code
_entity_poly.pdbx_strand_id
1 'polypeptide(L)' 'MDTLTCEGVSDEVIVQNQRVKVHIRCKKCGETFILRGVRDVKGNIETGFKRCLCDNESDFDIETLQ' A
#
# COMPACT_ATOMS: atom_id res chain seq x y z
N MET A 1 35.12 19.00 -6.61
CA MET A 1 34.31 18.32 -5.57
C MET A 1 32.97 18.12 -6.22
N ASP A 2 32.83 16.97 -6.87
CA ASP A 2 31.77 16.72 -7.84
C ASP A 2 30.50 16.29 -7.11
N THR A 3 29.51 17.16 -7.11
CA THR A 3 28.18 16.86 -6.57
C THR A 3 27.46 15.96 -7.58
N LEU A 4 27.54 14.65 -7.35
CA LEU A 4 26.67 13.66 -7.98
C LEU A 4 25.21 13.96 -7.59
N THR A 5 24.45 14.55 -8.52
CA THR A 5 22.99 14.60 -8.41
C THR A 5 22.43 13.31 -9.00
N CYS A 6 22.00 12.41 -8.11
CA CYS A 6 21.21 11.25 -8.45
C CYS A 6 19.86 11.74 -8.96
N GLU A 7 19.59 11.63 -10.26
CA GLU A 7 18.27 11.90 -10.81
C GLU A 7 17.30 10.80 -10.40
N GLY A 8 16.17 11.19 -9.79
CA GLY A 8 15.03 10.30 -9.59
C GLY A 8 14.33 10.46 -8.25
N VAL A 9 13.52 11.51 -8.09
CA VAL A 9 12.38 11.47 -7.15
C VAL A 9 11.22 12.20 -7.83
N SER A 10 10.36 11.45 -8.51
CA SER A 10 9.06 11.96 -8.92
C SER A 10 8.23 12.17 -7.66
N ASP A 11 7.78 13.41 -7.47
CA ASP A 11 6.94 13.86 -6.37
C ASP A 11 5.79 12.89 -6.02
N GLU A 12 5.90 12.24 -4.87
CA GLU A 12 4.72 11.77 -4.14
C GLU A 12 4.62 12.58 -2.86
N VAL A 13 3.85 13.66 -2.94
CA VAL A 13 3.40 14.40 -1.76
C VAL A 13 2.53 13.45 -0.95
N ILE A 14 3.13 12.75 0.01
CA ILE A 14 2.40 11.96 0.98
C ILE A 14 1.54 12.95 1.78
N VAL A 15 0.23 12.91 1.56
CA VAL A 15 -0.71 13.69 2.37
C VAL A 15 -0.63 13.10 3.77
N GLN A 16 0.16 13.74 4.64
CA GLN A 16 0.59 13.23 5.95
C GLN A 16 -0.56 12.84 6.90
N ASN A 17 -1.81 13.10 6.52
CA ASN A 17 -2.98 12.91 7.35
C ASN A 17 -4.11 12.05 6.74
N GLN A 18 -3.92 11.40 5.59
CA GLN A 18 -4.92 10.48 5.02
C GLN A 18 -4.55 9.01 5.28
N ARG A 19 -4.49 8.63 6.56
CA ARG A 19 -4.39 7.23 6.96
C ARG A 19 -5.76 6.57 6.82
N VAL A 20 -5.82 5.49 6.06
CA VAL A 20 -7.06 4.75 5.78
C VAL A 20 -6.92 3.33 6.31
N LYS A 21 -7.95 2.83 6.99
CA LYS A 21 -8.00 1.43 7.41
C LYS A 21 -8.50 0.60 6.23
N VAL A 22 -7.83 -0.50 5.95
CA VAL A 22 -8.22 -1.41 4.87
C VAL A 22 -8.40 -2.81 5.40
N HIS A 23 -9.35 -3.53 4.79
CA HIS A 23 -9.56 -4.95 4.97
C HIS A 23 -9.09 -5.66 3.70
N ILE A 24 -8.17 -6.60 3.87
CA ILE A 24 -7.58 -7.39 2.79
C ILE A 24 -8.00 -8.84 3.01
N ARG A 25 -8.61 -9.47 2.01
CA ARG A 25 -8.95 -10.90 2.01
C ARG A 25 -8.18 -11.62 0.92
N CYS A 26 -7.48 -12.70 1.28
CA CYS A 26 -6.82 -13.58 0.32
C CYS A 26 -7.83 -14.47 -0.40
N LYS A 27 -7.90 -14.42 -1.73
CA LYS A 27 -8.82 -15.27 -2.52
C LYS A 27 -8.39 -16.74 -2.59
N LYS A 28 -7.12 -17.04 -2.28
CA LYS A 28 -6.59 -18.42 -2.32
C LYS A 28 -6.87 -19.20 -1.03
N CYS A 29 -6.56 -18.63 0.14
CA CYS A 29 -6.74 -19.32 1.43
C CYS A 29 -7.86 -18.76 2.31
N GLY A 30 -8.42 -17.59 1.98
CA GLY A 30 -9.49 -16.95 2.77
C GLY A 30 -9.03 -16.12 3.96
N GLU A 31 -7.72 -16.09 4.27
CA GLU A 31 -7.16 -15.29 5.37
C GLU A 31 -7.46 -13.80 5.21
N THR A 32 -7.70 -13.13 6.34
CA THR A 32 -8.05 -11.70 6.35
C THR A 32 -7.07 -10.87 7.18
N PHE A 33 -6.75 -9.68 6.67
CA PHE A 33 -5.83 -8.75 7.30
C PHE A 33 -6.46 -7.37 7.41
N ILE A 34 -6.25 -6.69 8.53
CA ILE A 34 -6.66 -5.30 8.72
C ILE A 34 -5.41 -4.46 8.86
N LEU A 35 -5.14 -3.60 7.88
CA LEU A 35 -3.95 -2.74 7.85
C LEU A 35 -4.34 -1.27 7.81
N ARG A 36 -3.36 -0.41 8.08
CA ARG A 36 -3.46 1.03 7.86
C ARG A 36 -2.58 1.38 6.68
N GLY A 37 -3.20 1.88 5.62
CA GLY A 37 -2.50 2.42 4.46
C GLY A 37 -2.50 3.95 4.46
N VAL A 38 -1.72 4.51 3.56
CA VAL A 38 -1.72 5.95 3.26
C VAL A 38 -2.31 6.15 1.88
N ARG A 39 -3.22 7.13 1.76
CA ARG A 39 -3.78 7.51 0.47
C ARG A 39 -2.88 8.52 -0.21
N ASP A 40 -2.52 8.26 -1.46
CA ASP A 40 -1.77 9.19 -2.30
C ASP A 40 -2.70 10.30 -2.86
N VAL A 41 -2.09 11.29 -3.52
CA VAL A 41 -2.85 12.37 -4.17
C VAL A 41 -3.71 11.91 -5.34
N LYS A 42 -3.46 10.70 -5.88
CA LYS A 42 -4.20 10.10 -6.99
C LYS A 42 -5.36 9.22 -6.52
N GLY A 43 -5.48 8.97 -5.21
CA GLY A 43 -6.50 8.13 -4.59
C GLY A 43 -6.10 6.67 -4.37
N ASN A 44 -4.88 6.25 -4.73
CA ASN A 44 -4.35 4.91 -4.45
C ASN A 44 -4.06 4.76 -2.95
N ILE A 45 -4.10 3.53 -2.45
CA ILE A 45 -3.83 3.22 -1.05
C ILE A 45 -2.60 2.32 -0.97
N GLU A 46 -1.53 2.84 -0.38
CA GLU A 46 -0.31 2.09 -0.13
C GLU A 46 -0.31 1.54 1.31
N THR A 47 -0.18 0.23 1.47
CA THR A 47 -0.30 -0.47 2.78
C THR A 47 0.97 -1.21 3.20
N GLY A 48 1.94 -1.36 2.29
CA GLY A 48 3.12 -2.20 2.48
C GLY A 48 2.85 -3.72 2.47
N PHE A 49 1.60 -4.16 2.23
CA PHE A 49 1.27 -5.57 2.13
C PHE A 49 1.83 -6.17 0.84
N LYS A 50 2.70 -7.19 0.97
CA LYS A 50 3.39 -7.82 -0.17
C LYS A 50 2.87 -9.22 -0.51
N ARG A 51 2.53 -10.01 0.52
CA ARG A 51 2.26 -11.45 0.39
C ARG A 51 1.42 -11.94 1.56
N CYS A 52 0.53 -12.88 1.29
CA CYS A 52 -0.21 -13.65 2.30
C CYS A 52 0.65 -14.77 2.89
N LEU A 53 0.30 -15.22 4.09
CA LEU A 53 0.99 -16.32 4.78
C LEU A 53 0.91 -17.68 4.04
N CYS A 54 0.01 -17.82 3.07
CA CYS A 54 -0.09 -19.00 2.20
C CYS A 54 0.75 -18.89 0.91
N ASP A 55 1.69 -17.95 0.88
CA ASP A 55 2.54 -17.62 -0.28
C ASP A 55 1.79 -17.06 -1.50
N ASN A 56 0.54 -16.67 -1.35
CA ASN A 56 -0.15 -15.90 -2.37
C ASN A 56 0.42 -14.47 -2.42
N GLU A 57 0.86 -14.03 -3.59
CA GLU A 57 1.39 -12.67 -3.86
C GLU A 57 0.42 -11.82 -4.71
N SER A 58 -0.67 -12.43 -5.19
CA SER A 58 -1.68 -11.83 -6.05
C SER A 58 -3.08 -12.10 -5.49
N ASP A 59 -4.16 -11.75 -6.21
CA ASP A 59 -5.51 -12.25 -5.90
C ASP A 59 -6.02 -11.89 -4.48
N PHE A 60 -6.05 -10.59 -4.18
CA PHE A 60 -6.60 -10.05 -2.96
C PHE A 60 -7.88 -9.25 -3.23
N ASP A 61 -8.88 -9.37 -2.36
CA ASP A 61 -9.94 -8.36 -2.24
C ASP A 61 -9.52 -7.33 -1.21
N ILE A 62 -9.55 -6.05 -1.57
CA ILE A 62 -9.15 -4.94 -0.71
C ILE A 62 -10.32 -3.96 -0.61
N GLU A 63 -10.79 -3.72 0.61
CA GLU A 63 -11.90 -2.83 0.91
C GLU A 63 -11.46 -1.76 1.91
N THR A 64 -11.87 -0.51 1.70
CA THR A 64 -11.67 0.56 2.69
C THR A 64 -12.70 0.48 3.79
N LEU A 65 -12.25 0.55 5.04
CA LEU A 65 -13.13 0.66 6.20
C LEU A 65 -13.23 2.14 6.59
N GLN A 66 -14.46 2.68 6.62
CA GLN A 66 -14.78 4.03 7.12
C GLN A 66 -14.82 4.08 8.64
#